data_AF-A0A0C5EBV2-F1
#
_entry.id   AF-A0A0C5EBV2-F1
#
_cell.length_a   1.000
_cell.length_b   1.000
_cell.length_c   1.000
_cell.angle_alpha   90.00
_cell.angle_beta   90.00
_cell.angle_gamma   90.00
#
_symmetry.space_group_name_H-M   'P 1'
#
loop_
_entity.id
_entity.type
_entity.pdbx_description
1 polymer ?
#
loop_
_entity_poly.entity_id
_entity_poly.type
_entity_poly.pdbx_seq_one_letter_code
_entity_poly.pdbx_strand_id
1 'polypeptide(L)'
;MCNCRQETEARLLEALPERLPEGHKNLSARLTGYALMFCDGKMQSRQVMPIEVAYQAPTKAGGMKDKKQSMSMQANYCMFCGEKYNKDADQAA
;
A
#
# COMPACT_ATOMS: atom_id res chain seq x y z
N MET A 1 -2.51 -12.69 15.25
CA MET A 1 -3.54 -12.21 14.30
C MET A 1 -3.85 -10.77 14.67
N CYS A 2 -3.35 -9.79 13.90
CA CYS A 2 -3.59 -8.35 14.17
C CYS A 2 -4.65 -7.83 13.21
N ASN A 3 -5.53 -6.96 13.70
CA ASN A 3 -6.62 -6.33 12.92
C ASN A 3 -6.26 -4.91 12.48
N CYS A 4 -4.99 -4.55 12.57
CA CYS A 4 -4.48 -3.20 12.38
C CYS A 4 -4.89 -2.59 11.02
N ARG A 5 -4.98 -3.43 9.97
CA ARG A 5 -5.49 -3.03 8.66
C ARG A 5 -6.96 -2.60 8.71
N GLN A 6 -7.81 -3.47 9.23
CA GLN A 6 -9.26 -3.26 9.26
C GLN A 6 -9.61 -2.05 10.12
N GLU A 7 -8.96 -1.91 11.28
CA GLU A 7 -9.13 -0.77 12.17
C GLU A 7 -8.68 0.55 11.50
N THR A 8 -7.58 0.52 10.75
CA THR A 8 -7.10 1.71 10.03
C THR A 8 -8.03 2.10 8.88
N GLU A 9 -8.55 1.11 8.13
CA GLU A 9 -9.55 1.36 7.07
C GLU A 9 -10.86 1.92 7.63
N ALA A 10 -11.33 1.42 8.78
CA ALA A 10 -12.53 1.93 9.45
C ALA A 10 -12.35 3.39 9.91
N ARG A 11 -11.23 3.71 10.58
CA ARG A 11 -10.91 5.09 10.98
C ARG A 11 -10.77 6.03 9.79
N LEU A 12 -10.24 5.56 8.68
CA LEU A 12 -10.13 6.34 7.44
C LEU A 12 -11.50 6.66 6.87
N LEU A 13 -12.41 5.69 6.85
CA LEU A 13 -13.81 5.89 6.41
C LEU A 13 -14.56 6.89 7.29
N GLU A 14 -14.32 6.89 8.60
CA GLU A 14 -14.93 7.84 9.53
C GLU A 14 -14.41 9.28 9.34
N ALA A 15 -13.13 9.46 9.02
CA ALA A 15 -12.50 10.77 8.88
C ALA A 15 -12.65 11.42 7.50
N LEU A 16 -12.92 10.64 6.45
CA LEU A 16 -13.00 11.12 5.06
C LEU A 16 -14.17 12.08 4.77
N PRO A 17 -15.39 11.91 5.31
CA PRO A 17 -16.54 12.77 5.02
C PRO A 17 -16.26 14.26 5.26
N GLU A 18 -15.52 14.60 6.32
CA GLU A 18 -15.18 16.00 6.66
C GLU A 18 -14.26 16.67 5.62
N ARG A 19 -13.60 15.88 4.78
CA ARG A 19 -12.63 16.36 3.78
C ARG A 19 -13.16 16.26 2.35
N LEU A 20 -14.36 15.71 2.17
CA LEU A 20 -14.97 15.52 0.87
C LEU A 20 -15.90 16.68 0.53
N PRO A 21 -16.01 17.05 -0.75
CA PRO A 21 -16.96 18.06 -1.17
C PRO A 21 -18.41 17.61 -0.88
N GLU A 22 -19.28 18.59 -0.61
CA GLU A 22 -20.71 18.35 -0.33
C GLU A 22 -21.37 17.56 -1.48
N GLY A 23 -22.29 16.66 -1.12
CA GLY A 23 -23.04 15.84 -2.08
C GLY A 23 -22.37 14.52 -2.49
N HIS A 24 -21.28 14.11 -1.82
CA HIS A 24 -20.65 12.81 -2.05
C HIS A 24 -21.61 11.63 -1.81
N LYS A 25 -21.53 10.58 -2.64
CA LYS A 25 -22.31 9.34 -2.49
C LYS A 25 -21.40 8.13 -2.65
N ASN A 26 -21.77 7.01 -2.04
CA ASN A 26 -21.06 5.72 -2.15
C ASN A 26 -19.58 5.79 -1.74
N LEU A 27 -19.30 6.44 -0.60
CA LEU A 27 -17.94 6.53 -0.08
C LEU A 27 -17.42 5.15 0.34
N SER A 28 -16.27 4.76 -0.22
CA SER A 28 -15.51 3.60 0.21
C SER A 28 -14.02 3.97 0.25
N ALA A 29 -13.29 3.41 1.22
CA ALA A 29 -11.86 3.64 1.36
C ALA A 29 -11.22 2.32 1.76
N ARG A 30 -10.09 2.02 1.12
CA ARG A 30 -9.29 0.81 1.34
C ARG A 30 -7.82 1.14 1.23
N LEU A 31 -7.00 0.45 1.99
CA LEU A 31 -5.55 0.57 1.87
C LEU A 31 -5.09 -0.25 0.66
N THR A 32 -4.44 0.41 -0.31
CA THR A 32 -4.01 -0.22 -1.57
C THR A 32 -2.59 -0.78 -1.52
N GLY A 33 -1.81 -0.44 -0.49
CA GLY A 33 -0.44 -0.88 -0.30
C GLY A 33 -0.31 -2.30 0.24
N TYR A 34 -0.98 -3.27 -0.38
CA TYR A 34 -0.89 -4.69 -0.05
C TYR A 34 -0.73 -5.52 -1.32
N ALA A 35 0.11 -6.55 -1.26
CA ALA A 35 0.19 -7.56 -2.32
C ALA A 35 0.00 -8.96 -1.73
N LEU A 36 -0.64 -9.83 -2.50
CA LEU A 36 -0.69 -11.26 -2.22
C LEU A 36 0.60 -11.87 -2.75
N MET A 37 1.35 -12.53 -1.87
CA MET A 37 2.62 -13.15 -2.19
C MET A 37 2.60 -14.62 -1.80
N PHE A 38 3.21 -15.46 -2.63
CA PHE A 38 3.53 -16.83 -2.23
C PHE A 38 4.83 -16.82 -1.44
N CYS A 39 4.74 -17.16 -0.15
CA CYS A 39 5.89 -17.32 0.73
C CYS A 39 5.79 -18.70 1.38
N ASP A 40 6.88 -19.48 1.32
CA ASP A 40 6.97 -20.81 1.95
C ASP A 40 5.80 -21.76 1.59
N GLY A 41 5.35 -21.71 0.33
CA GLY A 41 4.26 -22.56 -0.17
C GLY A 41 2.85 -22.13 0.25
N LYS A 42 2.69 -20.96 0.91
CA LYS A 42 1.38 -20.40 1.29
C LYS A 42 1.19 -19.00 0.71
N MET A 43 -0.06 -18.65 0.41
CA MET A 43 -0.42 -17.30 0.00
C MET A 43 -0.56 -16.41 1.24
N GLN A 44 0.20 -15.32 1.30
CA GLN A 44 0.20 -14.35 2.40
C GLN A 44 -0.07 -12.94 1.86
N SER A 45 -0.88 -12.16 2.58
CA SER A 45 -1.04 -10.73 2.28
C SER A 45 0.03 -9.93 3.00
N ARG A 46 0.90 -9.24 2.25
CA ARG A 46 1.96 -8.40 2.82
C ARG A 46 1.79 -6.94 2.44
N GLN A 47 2.15 -6.06 3.36
CA GLN A 47 2.19 -4.62 3.10
C GLN A 47 3.32 -4.30 2.12
N VAL A 48 2.97 -3.53 1.11
CA VAL A 48 3.85 -3.06 0.06
C VAL A 48 3.63 -1.56 -0.08
N MET A 49 4.71 -0.80 -0.05
CA MET A 49 4.66 0.62 -0.34
C MET A 49 5.01 0.82 -1.82
N PRO A 50 4.02 1.11 -2.69
CA PRO A 50 4.30 1.48 -4.07
C PRO A 50 4.99 2.85 -4.11
N ILE A 51 5.98 2.99 -4.98
CA ILE A 51 6.75 4.22 -5.18
C ILE A 51 6.74 4.52 -6.67
N GLU A 52 6.22 5.69 -7.03
CA GLU A 52 6.28 6.22 -8.39
C GLU A 52 7.26 7.39 -8.43
N VAL A 53 8.28 7.27 -9.27
CA VAL A 53 9.28 8.31 -9.52
C VAL A 53 9.07 8.84 -10.93
N ALA A 54 8.71 10.11 -11.05
CA ALA A 54 8.62 10.80 -12.33
C ALA A 54 9.70 11.89 -12.41
N TYR A 55 10.50 11.88 -13.48
CA TYR A 55 11.58 12.84 -13.67
C TYR A 55 11.88 13.07 -15.16
N GLN A 56 12.47 14.22 -15.49
CA GLN A 56 12.96 14.50 -16.84
C GLN A 56 14.43 14.11 -16.97
N ALA A 57 14.77 13.40 -18.04
CA ALA A 57 16.15 13.01 -18.34
C ALA A 57 16.60 13.59 -19.69
N PRO A 58 17.86 14.05 -19.81
CA PRO A 58 18.39 14.56 -21.06
C PRO A 58 18.49 13.46 -22.11
N THR A 59 18.19 13.82 -23.36
CA THR A 59 18.31 12.96 -24.53
C THR A 59 19.60 13.27 -25.28
N LYS A 60 20.11 12.29 -26.03
CA LYS A 60 21.31 12.49 -26.88
C LYS A 60 21.12 13.60 -27.95
N ALA A 61 19.88 13.95 -28.26
CA ALA A 61 19.51 14.97 -29.24
C ALA A 61 19.30 16.38 -28.62
N GLY A 62 19.61 16.59 -27.34
CA GLY A 62 19.56 17.91 -26.70
C GLY A 62 18.22 18.32 -26.09
N GLY A 63 17.20 17.44 -26.07
CA GLY A 63 15.92 17.67 -25.39
C GLY A 63 15.80 16.95 -24.04
N MET A 64 14.79 17.31 -23.24
CA MET A 64 14.38 16.59 -22.03
C MET A 64 13.26 15.61 -22.34
N LYS A 65 13.33 14.39 -21.79
CA LYS A 65 12.27 13.37 -21.92
C LYS A 65 11.76 12.97 -20.55
N ASP A 66 10.43 12.96 -20.38
CA ASP A 66 9.80 12.43 -19.18
C ASP A 66 10.07 10.93 -19.04
N LYS A 67 10.49 10.55 -17.84
CA LYS A 67 10.66 9.17 -17.41
C LYS A 67 9.78 8.93 -16.20
N LYS A 68 9.11 7.79 -16.20
CA LYS A 68 8.38 7.25 -15.06
C LYS A 68 9.02 5.93 -14.66
N GLN A 69 9.26 5.75 -13.38
CA GLN A 69 9.76 4.53 -12.78
C GLN A 69 8.85 4.14 -11.63
N SER A 70 8.30 2.94 -11.68
CA SER A 70 7.54 2.35 -10.58
C SER A 70 8.43 1.34 -9.86
N MET A 71 8.56 1.48 -8.55
CA MET A 71 9.21 0.51 -7.68
C MET A 71 8.30 0.22 -6.48
N SER A 72 8.62 -0.81 -5.70
CA SER A 72 7.85 -1.13 -4.51
C SER A 72 8.77 -1.57 -3.39
N MET A 73 8.51 -1.06 -2.18
CA MET A 73 9.23 -1.43 -0.97
C MET A 73 8.37 -2.38 -0.14
N GLN A 74 9.00 -3.43 0.39
CA GLN A 74 8.34 -4.41 1.24
C GLN A 74 9.00 -4.41 2.61
N ALA A 75 8.19 -4.50 3.66
CA ALA A 75 8.68 -4.63 5.02
C ALA A 75 8.51 -6.05 5.55
N ASN A 76 9.43 -6.49 6.41
CA ASN A 76 9.31 -7.74 7.17
C ASN A 76 8.48 -7.56 8.47
N TYR A 77 7.80 -6.44 8.60
CA TYR A 77 6.96 -6.07 9.73
C TYR A 77 5.71 -5.32 9.22
N CYS A 78 4.68 -5.25 10.06
CA CYS A 78 3.47 -4.48 9.82
C CYS A 78 3.78 -2.98 9.96
N MET A 79 3.57 -2.18 8.90
CA MET A 79 3.85 -0.74 8.92
C MET A 79 2.84 0.07 9.76
N PHE A 80 1.78 -0.56 10.28
CA PHE A 80 0.82 0.08 11.20
C PHE A 80 1.18 -0.07 12.67
N CYS A 81 1.51 -1.29 13.11
CA CYS A 81 1.79 -1.58 14.53
C CYS A 81 3.28 -1.84 14.83
N GLY A 82 4.14 -1.97 13.81
CA GLY A 82 5.57 -2.25 13.97
C GLY A 82 5.91 -3.71 14.32
N GLU A 83 4.91 -4.57 14.53
CA GLU A 83 5.13 -5.98 14.83
C GLU A 83 5.66 -6.74 13.62
N LYS A 84 6.60 -7.67 13.86
CA LYS A 84 7.12 -8.56 12.81
C LYS A 84 6.02 -9.48 12.30
N TYR A 85 6.02 -9.75 11.00
CA TYR A 85 5.18 -10.83 10.48
C TYR A 85 5.63 -12.15 11.09
N ASN A 86 4.73 -12.82 11.81
CA ASN A 86 5.05 -14.07 12.47
C ASN A 86 5.13 -15.17 11.43
N LYS A 87 6.32 -15.79 11.27
CA LYS A 87 6.53 -16.87 10.31
C LYS A 87 5.61 -18.08 10.57
N ASP A 88 5.18 -18.26 11.81
CA ASP A 88 4.38 -19.41 12.25
C ASP A 88 2.86 -19.14 12.33
N ALA A 89 2.41 -17.86 12.32
CA ALA A 89 1.00 -17.52 12.54
C ALA A 89 0.18 -17.31 11.24
N ASP A 90 0.83 -17.18 10.08
CA ASP A 90 0.17 -17.26 8.76
C ASP A 90 -0.07 -18.72 8.33
N GLN A 91 -0.11 -19.66 9.29
CA GLN A 91 -0.32 -21.07 9.02
C GLN A 91 -1.80 -21.48 8.93
N ALA A 92 -2.74 -20.61 9.30
CA ALA A 92 -4.18 -20.91 9.26
C ALA A 92 -5.03 -19.66 8.96
N ALA A 93 -5.20 -19.35 7.68
CA ALA A 93 -6.34 -18.60 7.15
C ALA A 93 -6.56 -18.98 5.69
#